data_AF-A0A8B8F784-F1
#
_entry.id   AF-A0A8B8F784-F1
#
_cell.length_a   1.000
_cell.length_b   1.000
_cell.length_c   1.000
_cell.angle_alpha   90.00
_cell.angle_beta   90.00
_cell.angle_gamma   90.00
#
_symmetry.space_group_name_H-M   'P 1'
#
loop_
_entity.id
_entity.type
_entity.pdbx_description
1 polymer ?
#
loop_
_entity_poly.entity_id
_entity_poly.type
_entity_poly.pdbx_seq_one_letter_code
_entity_poly.pdbx_strand_id
1 'polypeptide(L)'
;MSKNTFKKLLSGIKNNIRKQDTVMRKSIPPNEKLALTLRYLGSGYTMSDLHIDYRIRLSTISNIVREVCESLWATFKKSCFPTITEELLAKVATEFEERANFPHVIGAIDGKHIQRVIQITNFYTLT
;
A
#
# COMPACT_ATOMS: atom_id res chain seq x y z
N MET A 1 0.90 -15.87 -0.79
CA MET A 1 -0.57 -15.68 -0.81
C MET A 1 -1.22 -16.84 -1.56
N SER A 2 -2.38 -17.33 -1.10
CA SER A 2 -3.10 -18.41 -1.79
C SER A 2 -3.72 -17.94 -3.12
N LYS A 3 -3.90 -18.87 -4.08
CA LYS A 3 -4.56 -18.57 -5.37
C LYS A 3 -6.00 -18.06 -5.19
N ASN A 4 -6.71 -18.54 -4.17
CA ASN A 4 -8.09 -18.15 -3.90
C ASN A 4 -8.18 -16.71 -3.37
N THR A 5 -7.26 -16.33 -2.48
CA THR A 5 -7.17 -14.94 -1.98
C THR A 5 -6.86 -13.97 -3.12
N PHE A 6 -5.94 -14.33 -4.01
CA PHE A 6 -5.63 -13.52 -5.20
C PHE A 6 -6.88 -13.28 -6.05
N LYS A 7 -7.64 -14.34 -6.34
CA LYS A 7 -8.86 -14.24 -7.16
C LYS A 7 -9.93 -13.36 -6.50
N LYS A 8 -10.11 -13.47 -5.18
CA LYS A 8 -11.06 -12.63 -4.41
C LYS A 8 -10.68 -11.14 -4.48
N LEU A 9 -9.40 -10.82 -4.27
CA LEU A 9 -8.92 -9.44 -4.40
C LEU A 9 -9.14 -8.92 -5.82
N LEU A 10 -8.74 -9.72 -6.82
CA LEU A 10 -8.89 -9.35 -8.22
C LEU A 10 -10.36 -9.09 -8.57
N SER A 11 -11.30 -9.95 -8.16
CA SER A 11 -12.72 -9.75 -8.46
C SER A 11 -13.28 -8.45 -7.87
N GLY A 12 -12.79 -8.01 -6.72
CA GLY A 12 -13.25 -6.77 -6.07
C GLY A 12 -12.79 -5.49 -6.78
N ILE A 13 -11.59 -5.49 -7.35
CA ILE A 13 -10.98 -4.29 -7.96
C ILE A 13 -10.96 -4.31 -9.49
N LYS A 14 -11.28 -5.45 -10.12
CA LYS A 14 -11.10 -5.67 -11.58
C LYS A 14 -11.70 -4.55 -12.43
N ASN A 15 -12.90 -4.08 -12.05
CA ASN A 15 -13.61 -3.06 -12.81
C ASN A 15 -12.94 -1.68 -12.69
N ASN A 16 -12.35 -1.37 -11.53
CA ASN A 16 -11.72 -0.09 -11.26
C ASN A 16 -10.36 0.05 -11.95
N ILE A 17 -9.62 -1.05 -12.09
CA ILE A 17 -8.27 -1.06 -12.66
C ILE A 17 -8.23 -1.48 -14.13
N ARG A 18 -9.37 -1.74 -14.76
CA ARG A 18 -9.42 -2.13 -16.18
C ARG A 18 -9.25 -0.89 -17.06
N LYS A 19 -8.30 -0.94 -17.98
CA LYS A 19 -8.14 0.07 -19.04
C LYS A 19 -8.53 -0.53 -20.38
N GLN A 20 -8.88 0.35 -21.32
CA GLN A 20 -9.24 -0.01 -22.69
C GLN A 20 -7.99 -0.24 -23.53
N ASP A 21 -8.08 -1.19 -24.45
CA ASP A 21 -7.06 -1.38 -25.48
C ASP A 21 -7.12 -0.24 -26.49
N THR A 22 -5.95 0.24 -26.92
CA THR A 22 -5.86 1.25 -27.98
C THR A 22 -5.32 0.60 -29.24
N VAL A 23 -5.53 1.24 -30.39
CA VAL A 23 -4.99 0.78 -31.70
C VAL A 23 -3.46 0.60 -31.65
N MET A 24 -2.77 1.45 -30.90
CA MET A 24 -1.31 1.45 -30.80
C MET A 24 -0.76 0.47 -29.76
N ARG A 25 -1.53 0.14 -28.72
CA ARG A 25 -1.05 -0.68 -27.60
C ARG A 25 -2.19 -1.33 -26.82
N LYS A 26 -2.00 -2.62 -26.51
CA LYS A 26 -2.84 -3.38 -25.57
C LYS A 26 -2.62 -2.89 -24.13
N SER A 27 -3.71 -2.75 -23.39
CA SER A 27 -3.68 -2.44 -21.97
C SER A 27 -3.05 -3.59 -21.18
N ILE A 28 -2.29 -3.25 -20.15
CA ILE A 28 -1.82 -4.21 -19.16
C ILE A 28 -3.07 -4.77 -18.44
N PRO A 29 -3.24 -6.10 -18.38
CA PRO A 29 -4.45 -6.69 -17.85
C PRO A 29 -4.53 -6.54 -16.32
N PRO A 30 -5.74 -6.48 -15.74
CA PRO A 30 -5.96 -6.27 -14.31
C PRO A 30 -5.21 -7.24 -13.37
N ASN A 31 -5.06 -8.51 -13.78
CA ASN A 31 -4.33 -9.53 -13.02
C ASN A 31 -2.83 -9.20 -12.91
N GLU A 32 -2.19 -8.75 -13.99
CA GLU A 32 -0.79 -8.35 -13.99
C GLU A 32 -0.57 -7.09 -13.16
N LYS A 33 -1.45 -6.10 -13.29
CA LYS A 33 -1.43 -4.90 -12.45
C LYS A 33 -1.44 -5.24 -10.96
N LEU A 34 -2.36 -6.12 -10.55
CA LEU A 34 -2.46 -6.57 -9.16
C LEU A 34 -1.21 -7.35 -8.72
N ALA A 35 -0.71 -8.28 -9.53
CA ALA A 35 0.50 -9.04 -9.21
C ALA A 35 1.74 -8.14 -9.06
N LEU A 36 1.86 -7.11 -9.90
CA LEU A 36 2.91 -6.11 -9.84
C LEU A 36 2.86 -5.32 -8.54
N THR A 37 1.69 -4.80 -8.17
CA THR A 37 1.52 -4.03 -6.93
C THR A 37 1.77 -4.90 -5.69
N LEU A 38 1.30 -6.16 -5.68
CA LEU A 38 1.54 -7.05 -4.54
C LEU A 38 3.03 -7.40 -4.37
N ARG A 39 3.77 -7.55 -5.48
CA ARG A 39 5.21 -7.77 -5.44
C ARG A 39 5.96 -6.53 -4.92
N TYR A 40 5.52 -5.33 -5.30
CA TYR A 40 6.05 -4.08 -4.73
C TYR A 40 5.81 -3.98 -3.20
N LEU A 41 4.60 -4.29 -2.75
CA LEU A 41 4.20 -4.14 -1.34
C LEU A 41 4.82 -5.22 -0.45
N GLY A 42 4.79 -6.48 -0.88
CA GLY A 42 5.16 -7.63 -0.04
C GLY A 42 6.64 -7.99 -0.06
N SER A 43 7.37 -7.72 -1.13
CA SER A 43 8.75 -8.22 -1.31
C SER A 43 9.82 -7.14 -1.14
N GLY A 44 9.44 -5.89 -0.92
CA GLY A 44 10.41 -4.80 -0.72
C GLY A 44 11.11 -4.28 -1.98
N TYR A 45 10.73 -4.76 -3.17
CA TYR A 45 11.32 -4.37 -4.44
C TYR A 45 11.20 -2.86 -4.68
N THR A 46 12.21 -2.28 -5.31
CA THR A 46 12.14 -0.91 -5.82
C THR A 46 11.37 -0.88 -7.14
N MET A 47 10.95 0.32 -7.56
CA MET A 47 10.32 0.47 -8.88
C MET A 47 11.28 0.13 -10.02
N SER A 48 12.60 0.31 -9.81
CA SER A 48 13.66 -0.05 -10.76
C SER A 48 13.75 -1.56 -10.96
N ASP A 49 13.65 -2.34 -9.89
CA ASP A 49 13.65 -3.80 -9.98
C ASP A 49 12.43 -4.29 -10.76
N LEU A 50 11.26 -3.70 -10.47
CA LEU A 50 10.02 -4.01 -11.19
C LEU A 50 10.06 -3.60 -12.67
N HIS A 51 10.76 -2.51 -13.00
CA HIS A 51 10.97 -2.08 -14.38
C HIS A 51 11.69 -3.14 -15.20
N ILE A 52 12.76 -3.73 -14.62
CA ILE A 52 13.55 -4.77 -15.27
C ILE A 52 12.73 -6.06 -15.39
N ASP A 53 12.10 -6.50 -14.30
CA ASP A 53 11.34 -7.75 -14.24
C ASP A 53 10.14 -7.77 -15.21
N TYR A 54 9.34 -6.70 -15.21
CA TYR A 54 8.11 -6.63 -15.98
C TYR A 54 8.28 -5.95 -17.34
N ARG A 55 9.44 -5.34 -17.61
CA ARG A 55 9.71 -4.55 -18.83
C ARG A 55 8.69 -3.42 -19.05
N ILE A 56 8.21 -2.83 -17.95
CA ILE A 56 7.25 -1.72 -17.95
C ILE A 56 7.97 -0.46 -17.49
N ARG A 57 7.75 0.67 -18.16
CA ARG A 57 8.37 1.95 -17.80
C ARG A 57 8.04 2.36 -16.36
N LEU A 58 9.00 2.97 -15.65
CA LEU A 58 8.87 3.41 -14.25
C LEU A 58 7.63 4.27 -13.99
N SER A 59 7.33 5.22 -14.88
CA SER A 59 6.14 6.08 -14.75
C SER A 59 4.84 5.28 -14.81
N THR A 60 4.77 4.27 -15.68
CA THR A 60 3.62 3.37 -15.79
C THR A 60 3.49 2.49 -14.55
N ILE A 61 4.60 1.97 -14.02
CA ILE A 61 4.63 1.21 -12.76
C ILE A 61 4.09 2.04 -11.60
N SER A 62 4.61 3.26 -11.42
CA SER A 62 4.16 4.17 -10.37
C SER A 62 2.65 4.46 -10.46
N ASN A 63 2.16 4.70 -11.68
CA ASN A 63 0.72 4.88 -11.93
C ASN A 63 -0.10 3.63 -11.58
N ILE A 64 0.36 2.44 -11.97
CA ILE A 64 -0.33 1.17 -11.67
C ILE A 64 -0.38 0.94 -10.16
N VAL A 65 0.74 1.12 -9.46
CA VAL A 65 0.81 0.89 -8.01
C VAL A 65 -0.19 1.80 -7.29
N ARG A 66 -0.22 3.10 -7.63
CA ARG A 66 -1.18 4.04 -7.05
C ARG A 66 -2.63 3.66 -7.36
N GLU A 67 -2.96 3.44 -8.63
CA GLU A 67 -4.32 3.08 -9.08
C GLU A 67 -4.85 1.81 -8.39
N VAL A 68 -3.99 0.79 -8.24
CA VAL A 68 -4.34 -0.46 -7.57
C VAL A 68 -4.48 -0.26 -6.06
N CYS A 69 -3.58 0.49 -5.42
CA CYS A 69 -3.66 0.78 -3.99
C CYS A 69 -4.92 1.58 -3.63
N GLU A 70 -5.26 2.60 -4.41
CA GLU A 70 -6.49 3.38 -4.24
C GLU A 70 -7.74 2.50 -4.40
N SER A 71 -7.75 1.64 -5.42
CA SER A 71 -8.85 0.69 -5.65
C SER A 71 -8.99 -0.31 -4.50
N LEU A 72 -7.87 -0.87 -4.01
CA LEU A 72 -7.86 -1.79 -2.87
C LEU A 72 -8.38 -1.09 -1.60
N TRP A 73 -7.94 0.13 -1.35
CA TRP A 73 -8.39 0.92 -0.21
C TRP A 73 -9.90 1.19 -0.29
N ALA A 74 -10.39 1.69 -1.42
CA ALA A 74 -11.81 2.00 -1.60
C ALA A 74 -12.70 0.76 -1.41
N THR A 75 -12.29 -0.40 -1.94
CA THR A 75 -13.08 -1.64 -1.87
C THR A 75 -13.01 -2.33 -0.51
N PHE A 76 -11.82 -2.42 0.10
CA PHE A 76 -11.60 -3.29 1.27
C PHE A 76 -11.43 -2.54 2.60
N LYS A 77 -11.34 -1.21 2.62
CA LYS A 77 -11.19 -0.43 3.87
C LYS A 77 -12.21 -0.85 4.94
N LYS A 78 -13.48 -0.97 4.56
CA LYS A 78 -14.57 -1.30 5.49
C LYS A 78 -14.50 -2.73 6.04
N SER A 79 -13.95 -3.68 5.28
CA SER A 79 -13.81 -5.06 5.76
C SER A 79 -12.56 -5.28 6.59
N CYS A 80 -11.51 -4.50 6.34
CA CYS A 80 -10.21 -4.67 6.98
C CYS A 80 -10.05 -3.83 8.25
N PHE A 81 -10.74 -2.69 8.34
CA PHE A 81 -10.64 -1.80 9.48
C PHE A 81 -12.00 -1.67 10.17
N PRO A 82 -12.07 -1.84 11.51
CA PRO A 82 -13.26 -1.52 12.25
C PRO A 82 -13.52 0.00 12.18
N THR A 83 -14.77 0.39 12.43
CA THR A 83 -15.08 1.80 12.66
C THR A 83 -14.34 2.26 13.91
N ILE A 84 -13.54 3.31 13.78
CA ILE A 84 -12.81 3.89 14.90
C ILE A 84 -13.82 4.62 15.79
N THR A 85 -14.02 4.12 17.00
CA THR A 85 -14.84 4.74 18.06
C THR A 85 -13.97 5.04 19.27
N GLU A 86 -14.37 6.02 20.09
CA GLU A 86 -13.64 6.38 21.32
C GLU A 86 -13.51 5.19 22.27
N GLU A 87 -14.57 4.37 22.39
CA GLU A 87 -14.57 3.15 23.19
C GLU A 87 -13.53 2.13 22.71
N LEU A 88 -13.41 1.94 21.39
CA LEU A 88 -12.42 1.05 20.80
C LEU A 88 -11.00 1.56 21.08
N LEU A 89 -10.78 2.87 20.94
CA LEU A 89 -9.47 3.48 21.19
C LEU A 89 -9.07 3.37 22.66
N ALA A 90 -10.01 3.64 23.59
CA ALA A 90 -9.78 3.51 25.02
C ALA A 90 -9.42 2.06 25.38
N LYS A 91 -10.17 1.09 24.85
CA LYS A 91 -9.89 -0.34 25.06
C LYS A 91 -8.50 -0.74 24.54
N VAL A 92 -8.15 -0.32 23.33
CA VAL A 92 -6.83 -0.64 22.75
C VAL A 92 -5.70 0.00 23.55
N ALA A 93 -5.88 1.24 24.04
CA ALA A 93 -4.89 1.90 24.89
C ALA A 93 -4.63 1.13 26.18
N THR A 94 -5.69 0.67 26.86
CA THR A 94 -5.57 -0.17 28.07
C THR A 94 -4.88 -1.50 27.77
N GLU A 95 -5.29 -2.21 26.71
CA GLU A 95 -4.67 -3.48 26.32
C GLU A 95 -3.19 -3.33 25.95
N PHE A 96 -2.81 -2.20 25.34
CA PHE A 96 -1.43 -1.90 24.99
C PHE A 96 -0.60 -1.59 26.24
N GLU A 97 -1.15 -0.81 27.17
CA GLU A 97 -0.51 -0.51 28.44
C GLU A 97 -0.28 -1.77 29.27
N GLU A 98 -1.25 -2.67 29.38
CA GLU A 98 -1.11 -3.94 30.09
C GLU A 98 -0.02 -4.84 29.49
N ARG A 99 0.14 -4.85 28.17
CA ARG A 99 1.07 -5.77 27.48
C ARG A 99 2.46 -5.19 27.28
N ALA A 100 2.56 -3.90 27.00
CA ALA A 100 3.80 -3.22 26.63
C ALA A 100 4.28 -2.23 27.70
N ASN A 101 3.49 -1.96 28.74
CA ASN A 101 3.78 -0.99 29.80
C ASN A 101 4.03 0.43 29.26
N PHE A 102 3.32 0.77 28.17
CA PHE A 102 3.34 2.09 27.55
C PHE A 102 1.95 2.73 27.67
N PRO A 103 1.77 3.71 28.56
CA PRO A 103 0.48 4.37 28.75
C PRO A 103 0.14 5.23 27.54
N HIS A 104 -1.18 5.38 27.28
CA HIS A 104 -1.72 6.23 26.22
C HIS A 104 -1.27 5.90 24.78
N VAL A 105 -0.89 4.64 24.51
CA VAL A 105 -0.52 4.18 23.17
C VAL A 105 -1.61 3.31 22.57
N ILE A 106 -2.14 3.70 21.42
CA ILE A 106 -3.20 2.96 20.70
C ILE A 106 -2.67 2.00 19.63
N GLY A 107 -1.35 1.88 19.51
CA GLY A 107 -0.69 0.98 18.58
C GLY A 107 0.72 1.41 18.23
N ALA A 108 1.47 0.49 17.63
CA ALA A 108 2.80 0.72 17.10
C ALA A 108 2.80 0.49 15.59
N ILE A 109 3.48 1.37 14.85
CA ILE A 109 3.70 1.18 13.42
C ILE A 109 5.06 0.51 13.26
N ASP A 110 5.07 -0.79 13.01
CA ASP A 110 6.28 -1.50 12.62
C ASP A 110 6.56 -1.24 11.13
N GLY A 111 7.58 -0.43 10.86
CA GLY A 111 7.85 0.11 9.54
C GLY A 111 8.77 -0.77 8.72
N LYS A 112 8.37 -1.10 7.49
CA LYS A 112 9.31 -1.29 6.37
C LYS A 112 10.34 -0.15 6.42
N HIS A 113 11.61 -0.42 6.11
CA HIS A 113 12.65 0.61 5.94
C HIS A 113 12.21 1.65 4.90
N ILE A 114 11.47 2.67 5.33
CA ILE A 114 11.28 3.90 4.57
C ILE A 114 12.59 4.63 4.76
N GLN A 115 13.42 4.66 3.72
CA GLN A 115 14.62 5.47 3.73
C GLN A 115 14.18 6.93 3.88
N ARG A 116 14.26 7.46 5.10
CA ARG A 116 14.01 8.86 5.41
C ARG A 116 15.11 9.67 4.72
N VAL A 117 14.84 10.20 3.53
CA VAL A 117 15.62 11.32 2.99
C VAL A 117 15.09 12.57 3.71
N ILE A 118 15.62 12.82 4.91
CA ILE A 118 15.46 14.10 5.57
C ILE A 118 16.49 15.01 4.92
N GLN A 119 16.05 15.94 4.08
CA GLN A 119 16.87 17.14 3.89
C GLN A 119 16.81 17.91 5.19
N ILE A 120 17.89 17.84 5.98
CA ILE A 120 18.13 18.81 7.04
C ILE A 120 18.44 20.10 6.32
N THR A 121 17.42 20.94 6.11
CA THR A 121 17.68 22.35 5.82
C THR A 121 18.34 22.90 7.08
N ASN A 122 19.65 23.10 7.02
CA ASN A 122 20.43 23.71 8.09
C ASN A 122 19.80 25.07 8.44
N PHE A 123 19.02 25.14 9.52
CA PHE A 123 18.77 26.39 10.21
C PHE A 123 19.97 26.67 11.11
N TYR A 124 21.05 27.15 10.50
CA TYR A 124 22.10 27.84 11.22
C TYR A 124 22.35 29.20 10.58
N THR A 125 22.48 30.17 11.48
CA THR A 125 22.86 31.59 11.38
C THR A 125 21.70 32.58 11.35
N LEU A 126 21.64 33.61 12.21
CA LEU A 126 22.47 34.08 13.33
C LEU A 126 21.61 35.08 14.13
N THR A 127 21.95 35.27 15.41
CA THR A 127 21.60 36.43 16.26
C THR A 127 21.82 37.76 15.58
#